data_AF-A0A1D9MB68-F1
#
_entry.id   AF-A0A1D9MB68-F1
#
_cell.length_a   1.000
_cell.length_b   1.000
_cell.length_c   1.000
_cell.angle_alpha   90.00
_cell.angle_beta   90.00
_cell.angle_gamma   90.00
#
_symmetry.space_group_name_H-M   'P 1'
#
loop_
_entity.id
_entity.type
_entity.pdbx_description
1 polymer ?
#
loop_
_entity_poly.entity_id
_entity_poly.type
_entity_poly.pdbx_seq_one_letter_code
_entity_poly.pdbx_strand_id
1 'polypeptide(L)'
;MKLSARGGSRGWLTEGSVELIVGNKRVTVQALRRIPGGIEAQLVGEALTSVLDATFRGGASIEVIGGDLDHHALDVTDIRMAGASTTVTLLSGGRQALH
;
A
#
# COMPACT_ATOMS: atom_id res chain seq x y z
N MET A 1 39.29 14.08 -22.95
CA MET A 1 38.08 13.40 -23.48
C MET A 1 36.94 13.63 -22.51
N LYS A 2 35.83 14.17 -23.01
CA LYS A 2 34.65 14.60 -22.26
C LYS A 2 33.63 13.47 -22.34
N LEU A 3 33.13 12.95 -21.22
CA LEU A 3 31.86 12.23 -21.21
C LEU A 3 30.95 12.82 -20.14
N SER A 4 29.96 13.54 -20.64
CA SER A 4 28.78 14.02 -19.96
C SER A 4 27.75 12.91 -19.97
N ALA A 5 27.28 12.48 -18.79
CA ALA A 5 25.99 11.82 -18.65
C ALA A 5 25.21 12.51 -17.53
N ARG A 6 24.19 13.27 -17.93
CA ARG A 6 23.17 13.88 -17.08
C ARG A 6 22.26 12.78 -16.52
N GLY A 7 21.72 13.02 -15.32
CA GLY A 7 20.39 12.51 -14.95
C GLY A 7 20.34 11.15 -14.25
N GLY A 8 20.87 11.06 -13.02
CA GLY A 8 20.48 10.01 -12.09
C GLY A 8 19.31 10.49 -11.23
N SER A 9 18.09 10.24 -11.68
CA SER A 9 16.87 10.41 -10.90
C SER A 9 17.02 9.74 -9.54
N ARG A 10 16.78 10.54 -8.49
CA ARG A 10 16.65 10.17 -7.07
C ARG A 10 16.04 8.77 -6.96
N GLY A 11 16.86 7.80 -6.58
CA GLY A 11 16.51 6.38 -6.59
C GLY A 11 15.32 6.10 -5.69
N TRP A 12 14.16 5.92 -6.32
CA TRP A 12 13.12 5.06 -5.77
C TRP A 12 13.70 3.66 -5.85
N LEU A 13 14.16 3.14 -4.71
CA LEU A 13 14.55 1.76 -4.61
C LEU A 13 13.30 0.94 -4.95
N THR A 14 13.36 0.16 -6.03
CA THR A 14 12.44 -0.95 -6.27
C THR A 14 12.78 -2.04 -5.26
N GLU A 15 12.53 -1.77 -3.99
CA GLU A 15 12.99 -2.59 -2.87
C GLU A 15 11.92 -3.64 -2.55
N GLY A 16 11.98 -4.74 -3.32
CA GLY A 16 11.07 -5.87 -3.20
C GLY A 16 9.67 -5.54 -3.70
N SER A 17 9.10 -6.42 -4.52
CA SER A 17 7.71 -6.31 -4.97
C SER A 17 6.77 -6.45 -3.76
N VAL A 18 6.54 -5.35 -3.05
CA VAL A 18 5.49 -5.25 -2.04
C VAL A 18 4.20 -4.98 -2.78
N GLU A 19 3.34 -5.99 -2.83
CA GLU A 19 2.03 -5.92 -3.46
C GLU A 19 0.95 -5.82 -2.39
N LEU A 20 -0.02 -4.94 -2.62
CA LEU A 20 -1.22 -4.86 -1.79
C LEU A 20 -2.28 -5.81 -2.36
N ILE A 21 -2.83 -6.67 -1.53
CA ILE A 21 -3.92 -7.58 -1.85
C ILE A 21 -5.17 -7.12 -1.10
N VAL A 22 -6.29 -7.07 -1.81
CA VAL A 22 -7.60 -6.81 -1.22
C VAL A 22 -8.53 -7.96 -1.58
N GLY A 23 -8.87 -8.78 -0.58
CA GLY A 23 -9.56 -10.05 -0.74
C GLY A 23 -8.74 -11.01 -1.60
N ASN A 24 -9.13 -11.17 -2.87
CA ASN A 24 -8.42 -12.00 -3.84
C ASN A 24 -7.81 -11.20 -5.01
N LYS A 25 -7.80 -9.87 -4.91
CA LYS A 25 -7.35 -8.97 -5.98
C LYS A 25 -6.02 -8.33 -5.63
N ARG A 26 -5.07 -8.37 -6.57
CA ARG A 26 -3.87 -7.54 -6.52
C ARG A 26 -4.23 -6.11 -6.85
N VAL A 27 -3.85 -5.20 -5.97
CA VAL A 27 -4.09 -3.77 -6.10
C VAL A 27 -2.81 -3.08 -6.53
N THR A 28 -2.85 -2.46 -7.71
CA THR A 28 -1.74 -1.63 -8.19
C THR A 28 -1.70 -0.32 -7.41
N VAL A 29 -0.63 -0.13 -6.65
CA VAL A 29 -0.35 1.09 -5.89
C VAL A 29 0.52 2.03 -6.72
N GLN A 30 0.30 3.35 -6.62
CA GLN A 30 1.17 4.32 -7.32
C GLN A 30 2.51 4.47 -6.62
N ALA A 31 2.47 4.50 -5.30
CA ALA A 31 3.63 4.56 -4.44
C ALA A 31 3.32 3.78 -3.17
N LEU A 32 4.33 3.09 -2.65
CA LEU A 32 4.23 2.37 -1.40
C LEU A 32 5.46 2.69 -0.56
N ARG A 33 5.21 2.98 0.71
CA ARG A 33 6.24 3.25 1.70
C ARG A 33 5.98 2.37 2.91
N ARG A 34 7.04 1.72 3.42
CA ARG A 34 6.96 1.04 4.71
C ARG A 34 7.06 2.04 5.85
N ILE A 35 6.27 1.79 6.89
CA ILE A 35 6.31 2.53 8.15
C ILE A 35 6.40 1.54 9.32
N PRO A 36 6.83 1.97 10.52
CA PRO A 36 6.82 1.09 11.69
C PRO A 36 5.41 0.53 11.94
N GLY A 37 5.27 -0.79 11.90
CA GLY A 37 4.00 -1.48 12.13
C GLY A 37 3.08 -1.58 10.91
N GLY A 38 3.50 -1.21 9.70
CA GLY A 38 2.66 -1.35 8.51
C GLY A 38 3.20 -0.67 7.25
N ILE A 39 2.28 -0.18 6.41
CA ILE A 39 2.60 0.50 5.15
C ILE A 39 1.72 1.73 4.95
N GLU A 40 2.25 2.69 4.20
CA GLU A 40 1.49 3.76 3.56
C GLU A 40 1.44 3.48 2.06
N ALA A 41 0.23 3.43 1.51
CA ALA A 41 0.01 3.22 0.09
C ALA A 41 -0.70 4.42 -0.52
N GLN A 42 -0.18 4.91 -1.63
CA GLN A 42 -0.85 5.91 -2.45
C GLN A 42 -1.70 5.21 -3.50
N LEU A 43 -3.01 5.45 -3.42
CA LEU A 43 -4.03 4.79 -4.21
C LEU A 43 -4.84 5.81 -5.00
N VAL A 44 -5.28 5.41 -6.19
CA VAL A 44 -6.20 6.19 -7.03
C VAL A 44 -7.19 5.26 -7.71
N GLY A 45 -8.34 5.81 -8.13
CA GLY A 45 -9.32 5.10 -8.95
C GLY A 45 -9.77 3.78 -8.32
N GLU A 46 -9.73 2.70 -9.10
CA GLU A 46 -10.22 1.37 -8.68
C GLU A 46 -9.46 0.82 -7.46
N ALA A 47 -8.16 1.09 -7.36
CA ALA A 47 -7.32 0.65 -6.25
C ALA A 47 -7.83 1.22 -4.91
N LEU A 48 -8.17 2.52 -4.93
CA LEU A 48 -8.74 3.19 -3.76
C LEU A 48 -10.14 2.64 -3.45
N THR A 49 -11.01 2.53 -4.45
CA THR A 49 -12.37 2.01 -4.27
C THR A 49 -12.37 0.61 -3.66
N SER A 50 -11.44 -0.26 -4.09
CA SER A 50 -11.31 -1.62 -3.55
C SER A 50 -10.96 -1.61 -2.07
N VAL A 51 -9.98 -0.78 -1.66
CA VAL A 51 -9.58 -0.65 -0.25
C VAL A 51 -10.71 -0.06 0.60
N LEU A 52 -11.43 0.94 0.10
CA LEU A 52 -12.58 1.51 0.79
C LEU A 52 -13.72 0.50 0.95
N ASP A 53 -14.02 -0.28 -0.08
CA ASP A 53 -15.07 -1.32 -0.04
C ASP A 53 -14.71 -2.39 1.00
N ALA A 54 -13.46 -2.87 1.00
CA ALA A 54 -12.96 -3.81 2.00
C ALA A 54 -13.06 -3.26 3.43
N THR A 55 -12.66 -2.01 3.63
CA THR A 55 -12.64 -1.35 4.94
C THR A 55 -14.04 -1.12 5.50
N PHE A 56 -14.96 -0.60 4.69
CA PHE A 56 -16.26 -0.10 5.18
C PHE A 56 -17.42 -1.08 4.96
N ARG A 57 -17.35 -1.96 3.96
CA ARG A 57 -18.39 -2.98 3.74
C ARG A 57 -18.07 -4.32 4.40
N GLY A 58 -16.85 -4.48 4.95
CA GLY A 58 -16.47 -5.63 5.79
C GLY A 58 -16.39 -6.97 5.07
N GLY A 59 -16.32 -6.97 3.73
CA GLY A 59 -16.36 -8.19 2.91
C GLY A 59 -15.01 -8.73 2.45
N ALA A 60 -13.90 -8.01 2.67
CA ALA A 60 -12.59 -8.40 2.16
C ALA A 60 -11.47 -8.06 3.15
N SER A 61 -10.50 -8.97 3.32
CA SER A 61 -9.25 -8.72 4.03
C SER A 61 -8.34 -7.83 3.20
N ILE A 62 -7.51 -7.03 3.85
CA ILE A 62 -6.43 -6.30 3.19
C ILE A 62 -5.12 -6.91 3.67
N GLU A 63 -4.32 -7.39 2.74
CA GLU A 63 -3.09 -8.15 2.99
C GLU A 63 -1.95 -7.56 2.17
N VAL A 64 -0.72 -7.78 2.61
CA VAL A 64 0.48 -7.40 1.86
C VAL A 64 1.30 -8.63 1.55
N ILE A 65 1.74 -8.76 0.31
CA ILE A 65 2.71 -9.78 -0.11
C ILE A 65 4.04 -9.08 -0.39
N GLY A 66 5.12 -9.61 0.15
CA GLY A 66 6.48 -9.10 0.00
C GLY A 66 6.99 -8.27 1.19
N GLY A 67 8.27 -8.46 1.52
CA GLY A 67 8.92 -7.82 2.66
C GLY A 67 8.75 -8.57 3.97
N ASP A 68 9.05 -7.91 5.10
CA ASP A 68 8.90 -8.47 6.46
C ASP A 68 7.44 -8.59 6.93
N LEU A 69 6.48 -8.10 6.14
CA LEU A 69 5.03 -8.11 6.44
C LEU A 69 4.27 -9.13 5.55
N ASP A 70 4.98 -10.10 5.00
CA ASP A 70 4.44 -11.10 4.08
C ASP A 70 3.22 -11.83 4.68
N HIS A 71 2.07 -11.71 4.02
CA HIS A 71 0.78 -12.29 4.40
C HIS A 71 0.16 -11.82 5.72
N HIS A 72 0.55 -10.64 6.21
CA HIS A 72 -0.14 -10.05 7.35
C HIS A 72 -1.41 -9.31 6.94
N ALA A 73 -2.52 -9.63 7.62
CA ALA A 73 -3.72 -8.82 7.57
C ALA A 73 -3.43 -7.42 8.15
N LEU A 74 -3.88 -6.39 7.44
CA LEU A 74 -3.74 -5.00 7.82
C LEU A 74 -5.11 -4.35 7.90
N ASP A 75 -5.25 -3.42 8.86
CA ASP A 75 -6.40 -2.54 8.95
C ASP A 75 -6.04 -1.16 8.43
N VAL A 76 -6.99 -0.54 7.73
CA VAL A 76 -6.89 0.89 7.40
C VAL A 76 -7.10 1.69 8.67
N THR A 77 -6.11 2.50 9.02
CA THR A 77 -6.11 3.32 10.24
C THR A 77 -6.22 4.81 9.95
N ASP A 78 -5.79 5.25 8.76
CA ASP A 78 -5.88 6.64 8.33
C ASP A 78 -6.05 6.72 6.81
N ILE A 79 -6.86 7.68 6.36
CA ILE A 79 -7.09 7.96 4.94
C ILE A 79 -6.94 9.47 4.74
N ARG A 80 -5.94 9.86 3.97
CA ARG A 80 -5.62 11.26 3.68
C ARG A 80 -5.78 11.54 2.20
N MET A 81 -6.74 12.40 1.88
CA MET A 81 -6.96 12.86 0.51
C MET A 81 -6.26 14.21 0.31
N ALA A 82 -5.40 14.30 -0.70
CA ALA A 82 -4.71 15.53 -1.08
C ALA A 82 -4.68 15.66 -2.60
N GLY A 83 -5.49 16.58 -3.14
CA GLY A 83 -5.63 16.79 -4.58
C GLY A 83 -6.14 15.53 -5.29
N ALA A 84 -5.40 15.05 -6.29
CA ALA A 84 -5.73 13.85 -7.07
C ALA A 84 -5.18 12.55 -6.48
N SER A 85 -4.59 12.59 -5.28
CA SER A 85 -3.97 11.43 -4.63
C SER A 85 -4.64 11.14 -3.29
N THR A 86 -4.87 9.86 -3.01
CA THR A 86 -5.27 9.41 -1.67
C THR A 86 -4.16 8.55 -1.08
N THR A 87 -3.69 8.93 0.10
CA THR A 87 -2.75 8.14 0.89
C THR A 87 -3.54 7.37 1.92
N VAL A 88 -3.36 6.06 1.95
CA VAL A 88 -3.98 5.17 2.93
C VAL A 88 -2.89 4.59 3.80
N THR A 89 -3.05 4.70 5.11
CA THR A 89 -2.17 4.12 6.11
C THR A 89 -2.77 2.81 6.59
N LEU A 90 -2.07 1.73 6.33
CA LEU A 90 -2.44 0.39 6.74
C LEU A 90 -1.48 -0.09 7.82
N LEU A 91 -2.00 -0.37 8.99
CA LEU A 91 -1.20 -0.90 10.09
C LEU A 91 -1.59 -2.33 10.35
N SER A 92 -0.64 -3.13 10.83
CA SER A 92 -0.92 -4.42 11.45
C SER A 92 -1.55 -4.13 12.81
N GLY A 93 -2.80 -3.67 12.75
CA GLY A 93 -3.68 -3.55 13.90
C GLY A 93 -4.12 -4.95 14.27
N GLY A 94 -3.96 -5.32 15.54
CA GLY A 94 -4.40 -6.61 16.08
C GLY A 94 -5.92 -6.75 16.06
N ARG A 95 -6.53 -6.79 14.88
CA ARG A 95 -7.89 -7.26 14.71
C ARG A 95 -7.85 -8.74 14.93
N GLN A 96 -8.04 -9.12 16.19
CA GLN A 96 -8.65 -10.38 16.52
C GLN A 96 -9.85 -10.53 15.58
N ALA A 97 -9.80 -11.56 14.76
CA ALA A 97 -10.99 -12.08 14.12
C ALA A 97 -12.04 -12.25 15.24
N LEU A 98 -13.02 -11.35 15.28
CA LEU A 98 -14.20 -11.55 16.11
C LEU A 98 -14.97 -12.66 15.39
N HIS A 99 -14.77 -13.86 15.91
CA HIS A 99 -15.39 -15.12 15.52
C HIS A 99 -16.87 -15.14 15.93
#